data_AF-A0A147GQN4-F1
#
_entry.id   AF-A0A147GQN4-F1
#
_cell.length_a   1.000
_cell.length_b   1.000
_cell.length_c   1.000
_cell.angle_alpha   90.00
_cell.angle_beta   90.00
_cell.angle_gamma   90.00
#
_symmetry.space_group_name_H-M   'P 1'
#
loop_
_entity.id
_entity.type
_entity.pdbx_description
1 polymer ?
#
loop_
_entity_poly.entity_id
_entity_poly.type
_entity_poly.pdbx_seq_one_letter_code
_entity_poly.pdbx_strand_id
1 'polypeptide(L)'
;MNPVFDSMWIALVAVCWLIVAMGAFIAVFSPRINDTLTERVCLGFVCVCAVATAWRVYETEYMTLGFRFTSVCLAAYVLSIFWKHRPAAWRRKS
;
A
#
# COMPACT_ATOMS: atom_id res chain seq x y z
N MET A 1 -12.17 25.71 -2.39
CA MET A 1 -11.82 24.40 -2.97
C MET A 1 -11.68 24.55 -4.46
N ASN A 2 -10.65 23.95 -5.06
CA ASN A 2 -10.50 23.90 -6.50
C ASN A 2 -10.76 22.44 -6.92
N PRO A 3 -11.92 22.12 -7.53
CA PRO A 3 -12.44 20.76 -7.62
C PRO A 3 -11.51 19.80 -8.38
N VAL A 4 -10.72 20.33 -9.32
CA VAL A 4 -9.70 19.56 -10.06
C VAL A 4 -8.58 19.08 -9.13
N PHE A 5 -8.12 19.93 -8.20
CA PHE A 5 -7.07 19.58 -7.26
C PHE A 5 -7.54 18.54 -6.24
N ASP A 6 -8.78 18.65 -5.76
CA ASP A 6 -9.32 17.69 -4.80
C ASP A 6 -9.53 16.32 -5.46
N SER A 7 -10.06 16.26 -6.68
CA SER A 7 -10.20 15.01 -7.45
C SER A 7 -8.84 14.34 -7.71
N MET A 8 -7.81 15.11 -8.04
CA MET A 8 -6.45 14.59 -8.22
C MET A 8 -5.87 14.00 -6.92
N TRP A 9 -6.07 14.69 -5.79
CA TRP A 9 -5.65 14.17 -4.48
C TRP A 9 -6.40 12.90 -4.11
N ILE A 10 -7.68 12.80 -4.46
CA ILE A 10 -8.46 11.60 -4.21
C ILE A 10 -7.90 10.40 -4.96
N ALA A 11 -7.66 10.56 -6.26
CA ALA A 11 -7.04 9.52 -7.08
C ALA A 11 -5.65 9.13 -6.54
N LEU A 12 -4.83 10.10 -6.16
CA LEU A 12 -3.48 9.86 -5.65
C LEU A 12 -3.50 9.04 -4.36
N VAL A 13 -4.38 9.40 -3.42
CA VAL A 13 -4.52 8.66 -2.16
C VAL A 13 -5.04 7.26 -2.38
N ALA A 14 -6.04 7.06 -3.25
CA ALA A 14 -6.51 5.74 -3.60
C ALA A 14 -5.38 4.86 -4.16
N VAL A 15 -4.57 5.40 -5.08
CA VAL A 15 -3.39 4.71 -5.63
C VAL A 15 -2.37 4.38 -4.55
N CYS A 16 -2.09 5.28 -3.61
CA CYS A 16 -1.19 5.01 -2.49
C CYS A 16 -1.62 3.79 -1.65
N TRP A 17 -2.91 3.69 -1.33
CA TRP A 17 -3.46 2.56 -0.59
C TRP A 17 -3.43 1.26 -1.40
N LEU A 18 -3.62 1.32 -2.72
CA LEU A 18 -3.47 0.15 -3.59
C LEU A 18 -2.02 -0.35 -3.64
N ILE A 19 -1.03 0.56 -3.67
CA ILE A 19 0.39 0.20 -3.59
C ILE A 19 0.69 -0.53 -2.27
N VAL A 20 0.12 -0.04 -1.17
CA VAL A 20 0.27 -0.66 0.16
C VAL A 20 -0.37 -2.05 0.19
N ALA A 21 -1.58 -2.19 -0.35
CA ALA A 21 -2.26 -3.47 -0.48
C ALA A 21 -1.43 -4.47 -1.29
N MET A 22 -0.90 -4.05 -2.43
CA MET A 22 -0.02 -4.87 -3.27
C MET A 22 1.25 -5.30 -2.52
N GLY A 23 1.84 -4.40 -1.73
CA GLY A 23 2.98 -4.71 -0.87
C GLY A 23 2.69 -5.77 0.17
N ALA A 24 1.59 -5.61 0.90
CA ALA A 24 1.14 -6.58 1.89
C ALA A 24 0.82 -7.93 1.25
N PHE A 25 0.13 -7.93 0.10
CA PHE A 25 -0.20 -9.14 -0.65
C PHE A 25 1.04 -9.93 -1.08
N ILE A 26 2.03 -9.25 -1.66
CA ILE A 26 3.28 -9.90 -2.08
C ILE A 26 4.04 -10.46 -0.86
N ALA A 27 4.02 -9.76 0.27
CA ALA A 27 4.66 -10.22 1.50
C ALA A 27 4.04 -11.53 2.01
N VAL A 28 2.70 -11.64 2.03
CA VAL A 28 1.98 -12.86 2.47
C VAL A 28 2.41 -14.12 1.71
N PHE A 29 2.57 -14.00 0.39
CA PHE A 29 2.92 -15.13 -0.48
C PHE A 29 4.43 -15.32 -0.69
N SER A 30 5.27 -14.47 -0.11
CA SER A 30 6.72 -14.57 -0.31
C SER A 30 7.30 -15.76 0.47
N PRO A 31 7.89 -16.77 -0.21
CA PRO A 31 8.56 -17.87 0.48
C PRO A 31 9.89 -17.44 1.13
N ARG A 32 10.35 -16.21 0.86
CA ARG A 32 11.61 -15.68 1.36
C ARG A 32 11.50 -15.02 2.72
N ILE A 33 10.29 -14.71 3.15
CA ILE A 33 10.02 -14.05 4.42
C ILE A 33 9.64 -15.15 5.41
N ASN A 34 10.48 -15.33 6.43
CA ASN A 34 10.28 -16.32 7.48
C ASN A 34 9.33 -15.76 8.56
N ASP A 35 8.15 -15.32 8.11
CA ASP A 35 7.09 -14.82 8.96
C ASP A 35 6.30 -15.99 9.58
N THR A 36 5.96 -15.84 10.85
CA THR A 36 4.99 -16.69 11.54
C THR A 36 3.62 -16.63 10.86
N LEU A 37 2.78 -17.65 11.10
CA LEU A 37 1.43 -17.68 10.54
C LEU A 37 0.61 -16.45 10.97
N THR A 38 0.79 -15.99 12.21
CA THR A 38 0.17 -14.77 12.74
C THR A 38 0.57 -13.53 11.94
N GLU A 39 1.86 -13.35 11.63
CA GLU A 39 2.36 -12.21 10.85
C GLU A 39 1.77 -12.20 9.42
N ARG A 40 1.68 -13.37 8.79
CA ARG A 40 1.05 -13.49 7.45
C ARG A 40 -0.44 -13.16 7.48
N VAL A 41 -1.16 -13.61 8.51
CA VAL A 41 -2.58 -13.27 8.70
C VAL A 41 -2.74 -11.77 8.90
N CYS A 42 -1.91 -11.15 9.75
CA CYS A 42 -1.90 -9.69 9.95
C CYS A 42 -1.64 -8.94 8.64
N LEU A 43 -0.68 -9.37 7.83
CA LEU A 43 -0.42 -8.77 6.51
C LEU A 43 -1.62 -8.93 5.57
N GLY A 44 -2.31 -10.07 5.60
CA GLY A 44 -3.55 -10.28 4.88
C GLY A 44 -4.65 -9.28 5.29
N PHE A 45 -4.83 -9.06 6.59
CA PHE A 45 -5.75 -8.03 7.09
C PHE A 45 -5.35 -6.63 6.65
N VAL A 46 -4.06 -6.28 6.69
CA VAL A 46 -3.55 -4.99 6.21
C VAL A 46 -3.87 -4.81 4.71
N CYS A 47 -3.71 -5.86 3.91
CA CYS A 47 -4.07 -5.84 2.49
C CYS A 47 -5.56 -5.52 2.28
N VAL A 48 -6.46 -6.22 2.98
CA VAL A 48 -7.91 -6.02 2.86
C VAL A 48 -8.30 -4.61 3.34
N CYS A 49 -7.76 -4.17 4.49
CA CYS A 49 -8.01 -2.84 5.03
C CYS A 49 -7.53 -1.74 4.09
N ALA A 50 -6.38 -1.92 3.43
CA ALA A 50 -5.86 -0.97 2.47
C ALA A 50 -6.77 -0.84 1.24
N VAL A 51 -7.27 -1.96 0.70
CA VAL A 51 -8.24 -1.95 -0.41
C VAL A 51 -9.56 -1.30 0.02
N ALA A 52 -10.09 -1.68 1.19
CA ALA A 52 -11.32 -1.08 1.72
C ALA A 52 -11.18 0.43 1.94
N THR A 53 -10.00 0.88 2.37
CA THR A 53 -9.70 2.29 2.55
C THR A 53 -9.63 3.03 1.21
N ALA A 54 -8.97 2.46 0.20
CA ALA A 54 -8.95 3.01 -1.16
C ALA A 54 -10.38 3.15 -1.73
N TRP A 55 -11.22 2.13 -1.53
CA TRP A 55 -12.62 2.15 -1.94
C TRP A 55 -13.42 3.24 -1.23
N ARG A 56 -13.35 3.29 0.11
CA ARG A 56 -14.05 4.29 0.92
C ARG A 56 -13.65 5.71 0.54
N VAL A 57 -12.38 5.92 0.22
CA VAL A 57 -11.86 7.21 -0.25
C VAL A 57 -12.45 7.61 -1.60
N TYR A 58 -12.54 6.67 -2.53
CA TYR A 58 -13.14 6.90 -3.85
C TYR A 58 -14.64 7.22 -3.75
N GLU A 59 -15.37 6.51 -2.88
CA GLU A 59 -16.83 6.66 -2.75
C GLU A 59 -17.24 7.91 -1.96
N THR A 60 -16.53 8.20 -0.86
CA THR A 60 -16.93 9.30 0.04
C THR A 60 -16.37 10.66 -0.39
N GLU A 61 -15.38 10.68 -1.28
CA GLU A 61 -14.61 11.87 -1.71
C GLU A 61 -14.07 12.72 -0.53
N TYR A 62 -14.09 12.18 0.68
CA TYR A 62 -13.81 12.90 1.90
C TYR A 62 -12.45 12.52 2.44
N MET A 63 -11.55 13.49 2.50
CA MET A 63 -10.22 13.29 3.05
C MET A 63 -9.70 14.49 3.81
N THR A 64 -9.17 14.22 5.00
CA THR A 64 -8.46 15.20 5.81
C THR A 64 -7.02 15.39 5.32
N LEU A 65 -6.43 16.54 5.62
CA LEU A 65 -5.05 16.85 5.22
C LEU A 65 -4.06 15.82 5.79
N GLY A 66 -4.21 15.44 7.06
CA GLY A 66 -3.36 14.44 7.70
C GLY A 66 -3.42 13.08 7.01
N PHE A 67 -4.61 12.66 6.60
CA PHE A 67 -4.79 11.40 5.88
C PHE A 67 -4.07 11.36 4.52
N ARG A 68 -4.04 12.50 3.81
CA ARG A 68 -3.27 12.62 2.56
C ARG A 68 -1.78 12.36 2.80
N PHE A 69 -1.19 13.00 3.81
CA PHE A 69 0.22 12.81 4.15
C PHE A 69 0.53 11.38 4.58
N THR A 70 -0.29 10.79 5.45
CA THR A 70 -0.10 9.40 5.90
C THR A 70 -0.11 8.43 4.73
N SER A 71 -1.03 8.62 3.78
CA SER A 71 -1.18 7.74 2.61
C SER A 71 0.07 7.78 1.72
N VAL A 72 0.60 8.99 1.45
CA VAL A 72 1.83 9.16 0.66
C VAL A 72 3.04 8.57 1.38
N CYS A 73 3.20 8.81 2.68
CA CYS A 73 4.30 8.26 3.46
C CYS A 73 4.27 6.73 3.49
N LEU A 74 3.09 6.13 3.66
CA LEU A 74 2.92 4.67 3.68
C LEU A 74 3.29 4.05 2.33
N ALA A 75 2.82 4.65 1.23
CA ALA A 75 3.17 4.21 -0.12
C ALA A 75 4.66 4.35 -0.41
N ALA A 76 5.28 5.48 -0.04
CA ALA A 76 6.71 5.70 -0.20
C ALA A 76 7.54 4.69 0.61
N TYR A 77 7.13 4.38 1.84
CA TYR A 77 7.74 3.34 2.67
C TYR A 77 7.68 1.97 1.99
N VAL A 78 6.50 1.55 1.51
CA VAL A 78 6.33 0.27 0.81
C VAL A 78 7.19 0.22 -0.46
N LEU A 79 7.22 1.28 -1.25
CA LEU A 79 8.09 1.38 -2.43
C LEU A 79 9.57 1.29 -2.08
N SER A 80 10.00 1.91 -0.98
CA SER A 80 11.39 1.85 -0.50
C SER A 80 11.80 0.42 -0.11
N ILE A 81 10.90 -0.33 0.52
CA ILE A 81 11.09 -1.75 0.83
C ILE A 81 11.24 -2.54 -0.47
N PHE A 82 10.32 -2.36 -1.42
CA PHE A 82 10.41 -3.03 -2.72
C PHE A 82 11.73 -2.74 -3.43
N TRP A 83 12.17 -1.48 -3.44
CA TRP A 83 13.44 -1.11 -4.06
C TRP A 83 14.63 -1.77 -3.39
N LYS A 84 14.67 -1.77 -2.04
CA LYS A 84 15.71 -2.42 -1.25
C LYS A 84 15.76 -3.93 -1.47
N HIS A 85 14.60 -4.58 -1.61
CA HIS A 85 14.51 -6.03 -1.77
C HIS A 85 14.49 -6.50 -3.24
N ARG A 86 14.41 -5.58 -4.21
CA ARG A 86 14.53 -5.85 -5.66
C ARG A 86 15.75 -6.73 -5.99
N PRO A 87 17.01 -6.41 -5.59
CA PRO A 87 18.17 -7.23 -5.94
C PRO A 87 18.15 -8.64 -5.33
N ALA A 88 17.41 -8.88 -4.24
CA ALA A 88 17.22 -10.23 -3.72
C ALA A 88 16.28 -11.03 -4.64
N ALA A 89 15.14 -10.44 -5.05
CA ALA A 89 14.12 -11.08 -5.89
C ALA A 89 14.66 -11.58 -7.25
N TRP A 90 15.61 -10.86 -7.86
CA TRP A 90 16.18 -11.18 -9.17
C TRP A 90 17.44 -12.06 -9.13
N ARG A 91 18.05 -12.28 -7.96
CA ARG A 91 19.08 -13.32 -7.77
C ARG A 91 18.46 -14.72 -7.65
N ARG A 92 17.65 -15.11 -8.64
CA ARG A 92 17.42 -16.53 -8.91
C ARG A 92 18.71 -17.06 -9.55
N LYS A 93 19.21 -18.14 -8.95
CA LYS A 93 20.42 -18.88 -9.31
C LYS A 93 20.59 -18.95 -10.83
N SER A 94 21.62 -18.28 -11.35
CA SER A 94 22.34 -18.76 -12.54
C SER A 94 23.19 -19.95 -12.14
#